data_AF-A0A1F8B3D7-F1
#
_entry.id   AF-A0A1F8B3D7-F1
#
_cell.length_a   1.000
_cell.length_b   1.000
_cell.length_c   1.000
_cell.angle_alpha   90.00
_cell.angle_beta   90.00
_cell.angle_gamma   90.00
#
_symmetry.space_group_name_H-M   'P 1'
#
loop_
_entity.id
_entity.type
_entity.pdbx_description
1 polymer ?
#
loop_
_entity_poly.entity_id
_entity_poly.type
_entity_poly.pdbx_seq_one_letter_code
_entity_poly.pdbx_strand_id
1 'polypeptide(L)'
;MFDQDPSLRRTDATVEYQMSLDKKLSGLYPLVDNGDSDILSLFESGELRFVSFRVKGSVIGTRSRILTKALEKAASQEDGVTYSEHGSEHGVFQESLRRLDSYIKKGSVNEYFQTNIRKFKGVTKTYEYPIERYIIESPHFQRTTARPNPQLYAKKLRGDEKDITKALRDISIQRGIPYAILAALYKGKNDKEIINIFSDKQYRERLMYKFGKNVRFVHPTHQEDVVMLRQLSSRLRVVTKTGVYPSYSADDYNTALQILVINGWLTEEDLKKNRFYKFEQTTENPYIRGVFYGMTQFAQKYADENYLDPARSEYIFGKYENIASSRLLTAFMVFD
;
A
#
# COMPACT_ATOMS: atom_id res chain seq x y z
N MET A 1 58.20 4.99 17.27
CA MET A 1 56.88 5.12 16.64
C MET A 1 56.93 4.31 15.36
N PHE A 2 56.28 3.15 15.32
CA PHE A 2 56.16 2.38 14.09
C PHE A 2 55.02 3.01 13.30
N ASP A 3 55.34 3.62 12.16
CA ASP A 3 54.35 3.99 11.16
C ASP A 3 53.68 2.69 10.68
N GLN A 4 52.48 2.44 11.19
CA GLN A 4 51.67 1.29 10.80
C GLN A 4 51.15 1.50 9.37
N ASP A 5 51.38 0.48 8.56
CA ASP A 5 51.01 0.35 7.15
C ASP A 5 49.54 0.81 6.91
N PRO A 6 49.28 1.69 5.92
CA PRO A 6 47.94 2.13 5.55
C PRO A 6 46.95 0.99 5.24
N SER A 7 47.44 -0.18 4.82
CA SER A 7 46.63 -1.38 4.59
C SER A 7 46.08 -1.99 5.88
N LEU A 8 46.85 -1.99 6.97
CA LEU A 8 46.42 -2.47 8.30
C LEU A 8 45.33 -1.56 8.89
N ARG A 9 45.45 -0.23 8.72
CA ARG A 9 44.41 0.72 9.13
C ARG A 9 43.06 0.49 8.43
N ARG A 10 43.06 0.00 7.19
CA ARG A 10 41.83 -0.32 6.45
C ARG A 10 41.16 -1.60 6.96
N THR A 11 41.96 -2.59 7.37
CA THR A 11 41.46 -3.84 7.97
C THR A 11 40.86 -3.58 9.35
N ASP A 12 41.54 -2.82 10.21
CA ASP A 12 41.08 -2.51 11.56
C ASP A 12 39.83 -1.62 11.56
N ALA A 13 39.78 -0.60 10.71
CA ALA A 13 38.60 0.25 10.54
C ALA A 13 37.39 -0.53 10.01
N THR A 14 37.62 -1.57 9.21
CA THR A 14 36.56 -2.47 8.74
C THR A 14 36.03 -3.34 9.89
N VAL A 15 36.90 -3.90 10.73
CA VAL A 15 36.50 -4.72 11.89
C VAL A 15 35.76 -3.89 12.94
N GLU A 16 36.26 -2.69 13.27
CA GLU A 16 35.61 -1.79 14.22
C GLU A 16 34.22 -1.35 13.73
N TYR A 17 34.11 -1.01 12.45
CA TYR A 17 32.83 -0.72 11.80
C TYR A 17 31.85 -1.89 11.92
N GLN A 18 32.29 -3.10 11.60
CA GLN A 18 31.46 -4.31 11.66
C GLN A 18 30.97 -4.56 13.09
N MET A 19 31.87 -4.52 14.08
CA MET A 19 31.53 -4.72 15.50
C MET A 19 30.56 -3.65 16.02
N SER A 20 30.79 -2.38 15.65
CA SER A 20 29.94 -1.25 16.05
C SER A 20 28.52 -1.40 15.49
N LEU A 21 28.42 -1.72 14.19
CA LEU A 21 27.13 -1.93 13.53
C LEU A 21 26.39 -3.14 14.12
N ASP A 22 27.09 -4.26 14.32
CA ASP A 22 26.51 -5.47 14.90
C ASP A 22 25.99 -5.23 16.31
N LYS A 23 26.79 -4.59 17.18
CA LYS A 23 26.40 -4.27 18.56
C LYS A 23 25.17 -3.37 18.59
N LYS A 24 25.10 -2.41 17.67
CA LYS A 24 23.97 -1.50 17.57
C LYS A 24 22.71 -2.22 17.09
N LEU A 25 22.82 -3.07 16.08
CA LEU A 25 21.68 -3.82 15.55
C LEU A 25 21.21 -4.90 16.52
N SER A 26 22.11 -5.62 17.21
CA SER A 26 21.74 -6.63 18.20
C SER A 26 21.06 -6.03 19.43
N GLY A 27 21.42 -4.81 19.83
CA GLY A 27 20.71 -4.10 20.89
C GLY A 27 19.30 -3.64 20.50
N LEU A 28 19.06 -3.30 19.23
CA LEU A 28 17.76 -2.79 18.75
C LEU A 28 16.84 -3.89 18.21
N TYR A 29 17.41 -4.92 17.60
CA TYR A 29 16.74 -6.04 16.94
C TYR A 29 17.48 -7.34 17.27
N PRO A 30 17.49 -7.78 18.54
CA PRO A 30 18.17 -9.00 18.96
C PRO A 30 17.73 -10.20 18.11
N LEU A 31 18.69 -11.04 17.73
CA LEU A 31 18.45 -12.20 16.86
C LEU A 31 17.87 -13.34 17.69
N VAL A 32 16.66 -13.79 17.36
CA VAL A 32 16.11 -15.03 17.89
C VAL A 32 16.64 -16.18 17.04
N ASP A 33 17.57 -16.95 17.61
CA ASP A 33 18.11 -18.16 16.98
C ASP A 33 17.43 -19.43 17.53
N ASN A 34 17.69 -20.57 16.90
CA ASN A 34 17.14 -21.87 17.30
C ASN A 34 17.66 -22.25 18.71
N GLY A 35 16.83 -22.05 19.74
CA GLY A 35 17.15 -22.36 21.14
C GLY A 35 17.14 -21.15 22.07
N ASP A 36 17.03 -19.93 21.55
CA ASP A 36 16.99 -18.71 22.38
C ASP A 36 15.55 -18.40 22.83
N SER A 37 15.07 -19.18 23.80
CA SER A 37 13.72 -19.01 24.36
C SER A 37 13.53 -17.70 25.11
N ASP A 38 14.61 -17.12 25.63
CA ASP A 38 14.55 -15.96 26.51
C ASP A 38 14.27 -14.69 25.70
N ILE A 39 15.00 -14.46 24.60
CA ILE A 39 14.73 -13.33 23.70
C ILE A 39 13.31 -13.42 23.13
N LEU A 40 12.88 -14.63 22.75
CA LEU A 40 11.52 -14.84 22.26
C LEU A 40 10.47 -14.53 23.33
N SER A 41 10.68 -14.98 24.56
CA SER A 41 9.77 -14.74 25.68
C SER A 41 9.66 -13.25 26.01
N LEU A 42 10.78 -12.52 26.02
CA LEU A 42 10.81 -11.07 26.21
C LEU A 42 10.08 -10.30 25.09
N PHE A 43 10.19 -10.78 23.85
CA PHE A 43 9.44 -10.20 22.73
C PHE A 43 7.93 -10.47 22.85
N GLU A 44 7.55 -11.67 23.27
CA GLU A 44 6.16 -12.05 23.47
C GLU A 44 5.52 -11.36 24.69
N SER A 45 6.27 -11.10 25.76
CA SER A 45 5.81 -10.37 26.95
C SER A 45 5.65 -8.87 26.68
N GLY A 46 6.37 -8.33 25.70
CA GLY A 46 6.35 -6.92 25.35
C GLY A 46 7.57 -6.13 25.82
N GLU A 47 8.44 -6.74 26.63
CA GLU A 47 9.69 -6.12 27.11
C GLU A 47 10.62 -5.76 25.96
N LEU A 48 10.71 -6.63 24.94
CA LEU A 48 11.33 -6.30 23.67
C LEU A 48 10.29 -5.81 22.66
N ARG A 49 10.60 -4.66 22.03
CA ARG A 49 9.75 -4.07 20.99
C ARG A 49 9.86 -4.80 19.66
N PHE A 50 11.09 -5.10 19.26
CA PHE A 50 11.39 -5.76 18.00
C PHE A 50 12.46 -6.84 18.20
N VAL A 51 12.47 -7.80 17.29
CA VAL A 51 13.49 -8.84 17.18
C VAL A 51 13.88 -9.00 15.71
N SER A 52 14.99 -9.68 15.46
CA SER A 52 15.34 -10.19 14.14
C SER A 52 15.35 -11.72 14.15
N PHE A 53 15.20 -12.34 12.98
CA PHE A 53 15.20 -13.80 12.84
C PHE A 53 15.71 -14.21 11.46
N ARG A 54 16.34 -15.38 11.39
CA ARG A 54 16.73 -15.99 10.10
C ARG A 54 15.49 -16.56 9.43
N VAL A 55 15.30 -16.27 8.14
CA VAL A 55 14.17 -16.84 7.39
C VAL A 55 14.50 -18.27 6.96
N LYS A 56 15.62 -18.45 6.25
CA LYS A 56 16.15 -19.78 5.92
C LYS A 56 16.91 -20.35 7.12
N GLY A 57 16.63 -21.60 7.48
CA GLY A 57 17.30 -22.32 8.57
C GLY A 57 16.68 -22.14 9.98
N SER A 58 15.66 -21.30 10.15
CA SER A 58 14.90 -21.24 11.40
C SER A 58 13.88 -22.37 11.52
N VAL A 59 13.64 -22.83 12.74
CA VAL A 59 12.53 -23.72 13.06
C VAL A 59 11.21 -23.01 12.73
N ILE A 60 10.38 -23.63 11.90
CA ILE A 60 9.11 -23.07 11.41
C ILE A 60 8.25 -22.56 12.58
N GLY A 61 8.16 -23.32 13.68
CA GLY A 61 7.42 -22.93 14.87
C GLY A 61 7.88 -21.61 15.50
N THR A 62 9.20 -21.40 15.62
CA THR A 62 9.78 -20.15 16.14
C THR A 62 9.45 -18.98 15.22
N ARG A 63 9.61 -19.16 13.90
CA ARG A 63 9.30 -18.12 12.92
C ARG A 63 7.82 -17.73 12.95
N SER A 64 6.92 -18.72 12.98
CA SER A 64 5.47 -18.48 13.07
C SER A 64 5.08 -17.71 14.33
N ARG A 65 5.70 -18.00 15.49
CA ARG A 65 5.48 -17.26 16.74
C ARG A 65 5.91 -15.80 16.63
N ILE A 66 7.12 -15.54 16.10
CA ILE A 66 7.62 -14.19 15.90
C ILE A 66 6.69 -13.39 14.98
N LEU A 67 6.27 -13.98 13.86
CA LEU A 67 5.39 -13.31 12.89
C LEU A 67 4.00 -13.05 13.47
N THR A 68 3.40 -14.02 14.14
CA THR A 68 2.12 -13.88 14.86
C THR A 68 2.19 -12.71 15.84
N LYS A 69 3.20 -12.71 16.71
CA LYS A 69 3.36 -11.66 17.73
C LYS A 69 3.62 -10.29 17.11
N ALA A 70 4.35 -10.24 16.00
CA ALA A 70 4.58 -9.01 15.27
C ALA A 70 3.28 -8.42 14.69
N LEU A 71 2.39 -9.26 14.13
CA LEU A 71 1.09 -8.82 13.62
C LEU A 71 0.17 -8.36 14.75
N GLU A 72 0.17 -9.05 15.90
CA GLU A 72 -0.57 -8.63 17.09
C GLU A 72 -0.12 -7.25 17.58
N LYS A 73 1.20 -7.05 17.71
CA LYS A 73 1.78 -5.75 18.10
C LYS A 73 1.44 -4.65 17.09
N ALA A 74 1.49 -4.94 15.79
CA ALA A 74 1.13 -3.99 14.74
C ALA A 74 -0.37 -3.62 14.72
N ALA A 75 -1.23 -4.47 15.29
CA ALA A 75 -2.66 -4.20 15.43
C ALA A 75 -2.98 -3.28 16.62
N SER A 76 -2.10 -3.24 17.63
CA SER A 76 -2.29 -2.41 18.83
C SER A 76 -1.99 -0.94 18.56
N GLN A 77 -2.96 -0.07 18.83
CA GLN A 77 -2.79 1.39 18.73
C GLN A 77 -2.05 1.98 19.93
N GLU A 78 -1.97 1.26 21.06
CA GLU A 78 -1.34 1.75 22.30
C GLU A 78 0.17 1.92 22.16
N ASP A 79 0.78 1.20 21.22
CA ASP A 79 2.23 1.03 21.19
C ASP A 79 2.96 2.06 20.31
N GLY A 80 2.22 2.90 19.55
CA GLY A 80 2.63 4.11 18.79
C GLY A 80 3.80 4.02 17.79
N VAL A 81 4.88 3.35 18.17
CA VAL A 81 6.15 3.08 17.49
C VAL A 81 6.09 1.78 16.67
N THR A 82 5.24 0.83 17.08
CA THR A 82 5.03 -0.49 16.43
C THR A 82 3.94 -0.45 15.36
N TYR A 83 3.29 0.71 15.20
CA TYR A 83 2.25 0.94 14.23
C TYR A 83 2.81 0.93 12.81
N SER A 84 2.10 0.25 11.91
CA SER A 84 2.44 0.14 10.49
C SER A 84 2.49 1.51 9.82
N GLU A 85 3.61 1.86 9.20
CA GLU A 85 3.86 3.18 8.58
C GLU A 85 2.85 3.52 7.47
N HIS A 86 2.25 2.52 6.83
CA HIS A 86 1.27 2.70 5.75
C HIS A 86 -0.02 1.87 5.93
N GLY A 87 -0.16 1.14 7.04
CA GLY A 87 -1.28 0.23 7.24
C GLY A 87 -2.60 0.95 7.45
N SER A 88 -2.60 2.05 8.20
CA SER A 88 -3.79 2.85 8.51
C SER A 88 -4.51 3.42 7.30
N GLU A 89 -3.79 3.57 6.19
CA GLU A 89 -4.29 4.15 4.94
C GLU A 89 -5.20 3.16 4.18
N HIS A 90 -5.20 1.89 4.57
CA HIS A 90 -5.99 0.84 3.93
C HIS A 90 -7.16 0.44 4.84
N GLY A 91 -8.41 0.71 4.40
CA GLY A 91 -9.64 0.36 5.15
C GLY A 91 -9.81 -1.15 5.47
N VAL A 92 -8.96 -2.01 4.92
CA VAL A 92 -8.94 -3.45 5.14
C VAL A 92 -7.74 -3.94 5.96
N PHE A 93 -6.94 -3.03 6.53
CA PHE A 93 -5.70 -3.35 7.24
C PHE A 93 -5.91 -4.30 8.41
N GLN A 94 -6.87 -4.01 9.29
CA GLN A 94 -7.17 -4.86 10.45
C GLN A 94 -7.66 -6.26 10.04
N GLU A 95 -8.47 -6.37 8.99
CA GLU A 95 -8.86 -7.67 8.43
C GLU A 95 -7.65 -8.42 7.87
N SER A 96 -6.75 -7.70 7.18
CA SER A 96 -5.53 -8.26 6.59
C SER A 96 -4.61 -8.84 7.66
N LEU A 97 -4.37 -8.13 8.77
CA LEU A 97 -3.56 -8.61 9.89
C LEU A 97 -4.12 -9.90 10.49
N ARG A 98 -5.42 -9.91 10.86
CA ARG A 98 -6.07 -11.08 11.47
C ARG A 98 -6.06 -12.31 10.58
N ARG A 99 -6.27 -12.12 9.28
CA ARG A 99 -6.26 -13.22 8.32
C ARG A 99 -4.85 -13.75 8.09
N LEU A 100 -3.85 -12.87 7.93
CA LEU A 100 -2.44 -13.30 7.83
C LEU A 100 -2.03 -14.12 9.05
N ASP A 101 -2.37 -13.66 10.25
CA ASP A 101 -2.13 -14.40 11.49
C ASP A 101 -2.71 -15.83 11.43
N SER A 102 -3.97 -15.96 11.00
CA SER A 102 -4.60 -17.27 10.81
C SER A 102 -3.86 -18.15 9.79
N TYR A 103 -3.41 -17.58 8.66
CA TYR A 103 -2.67 -18.34 7.64
C TYR A 103 -1.26 -18.74 8.10
N ILE A 104 -0.57 -17.88 8.84
CA ILE A 104 0.74 -18.19 9.46
C ILE A 104 0.60 -19.35 10.44
N LYS A 105 -0.40 -19.30 11.34
CA LYS A 105 -0.68 -20.38 12.31
C LYS A 105 -1.00 -21.71 11.63
N LYS A 106 -1.57 -21.66 10.42
CA LYS A 106 -1.86 -22.85 9.58
C LYS A 106 -0.68 -23.28 8.70
N GLY A 107 0.43 -22.55 8.68
CA GLY A 107 1.58 -22.83 7.81
C GLY A 107 1.25 -22.75 6.31
N SER A 108 0.29 -21.91 5.93
CA SER A 108 -0.19 -21.81 4.54
C SER A 108 0.22 -20.51 3.84
N VAL A 109 1.14 -19.74 4.41
CA VAL A 109 1.69 -18.54 3.77
C VAL A 109 2.86 -18.88 2.85
N ASN A 110 2.99 -18.12 1.76
CA ASN A 110 4.21 -18.07 0.97
C ASN A 110 5.14 -17.00 1.54
N GLU A 111 6.44 -17.28 1.59
CA GLU A 111 7.45 -16.44 2.23
C GLU A 111 8.62 -16.22 1.28
N TYR A 112 9.03 -14.97 1.06
CA TYR A 112 10.17 -14.66 0.20
C TYR A 112 10.79 -13.28 0.51
N PHE A 113 12.01 -13.06 0.02
CA PHE A 113 12.65 -11.75 0.05
C PHE A 113 12.48 -11.04 -1.29
N GLN A 114 12.23 -9.73 -1.22
CA GLN A 114 12.20 -8.85 -2.38
C GLN A 114 13.25 -7.75 -2.22
N THR A 115 14.21 -7.71 -3.14
CA THR A 115 15.23 -6.66 -3.21
C THR A 115 14.65 -5.38 -3.80
N ASN A 116 14.94 -4.25 -3.17
CA ASN A 116 14.52 -2.91 -3.58
C ASN A 116 15.69 -1.94 -3.46
N ILE A 117 15.71 -0.87 -4.25
CA ILE A 117 16.70 0.21 -4.09
C ILE A 117 16.09 1.30 -3.22
N ARG A 118 16.82 1.73 -2.18
CA ARG A 118 16.39 2.82 -1.28
C ARG A 118 17.42 3.93 -1.22
N LYS A 119 16.91 5.16 -1.25
CA LYS A 119 17.68 6.39 -1.08
C LYS A 119 17.91 6.68 0.40
N PHE A 120 19.16 6.82 0.80
CA PHE A 120 19.57 7.27 2.12
C PHE A 120 20.27 8.62 2.00
N LYS A 121 19.77 9.63 2.71
CA LYS A 121 20.36 10.97 2.73
C LYS A 121 21.49 10.98 3.78
N GLY A 122 22.74 11.09 3.32
CA GLY A 122 23.87 11.35 4.21
C GLY A 122 24.13 12.85 4.39
N VAL A 123 25.19 13.19 5.11
CA VAL A 123 25.60 14.57 5.41
C VAL A 123 25.96 15.33 4.13
N THR A 124 26.67 14.71 3.19
CA THR A 124 27.22 15.36 1.99
C THR A 124 26.53 14.98 0.68
N LYS A 125 25.90 13.79 0.61
CA LYS A 125 25.20 13.31 -0.60
C LYS A 125 24.10 12.31 -0.27
N THR A 126 23.26 12.03 -1.27
CA THR A 126 22.29 10.93 -1.21
C THR A 126 22.90 9.68 -1.82
N TYR A 127 22.74 8.56 -1.14
CA TYR A 127 23.21 7.24 -1.56
C TYR A 127 22.03 6.35 -1.93
N GLU A 128 22.20 5.53 -2.96
CA GLU A 128 21.22 4.51 -3.35
C GLU A 128 21.78 3.15 -2.97
N TYR A 129 21.13 2.45 -2.04
CA TYR A 129 21.55 1.13 -1.60
C TYR A 129 20.47 0.10 -1.88
N PRO A 130 20.86 -1.12 -2.30
CA PRO A 130 19.91 -2.21 -2.31
C PRO A 130 19.54 -2.54 -0.85
N ILE A 131 18.31 -2.96 -0.64
CA ILE A 131 17.75 -3.41 0.63
C ILE A 131 16.78 -4.55 0.36
N GLU A 132 16.49 -5.37 1.37
CA GLU A 132 15.52 -6.44 1.24
C GLU A 132 14.28 -6.20 2.10
N ARG A 133 13.17 -6.68 1.58
CA ARG A 133 11.88 -6.75 2.25
C ARG A 133 11.50 -8.21 2.40
N TYR A 134 11.07 -8.58 3.60
CA TYR A 134 10.53 -9.91 3.83
C TYR A 134 9.03 -9.88 3.60
N ILE A 135 8.56 -10.67 2.64
CA ILE A 135 7.18 -10.69 2.17
C ILE A 135 6.53 -11.98 2.62
N ILE A 136 5.33 -11.87 3.18
CA ILE A 136 4.44 -12.99 3.43
C ILE A 136 3.15 -12.82 2.63
N GLU A 137 2.67 -13.90 2.01
CA GLU A 137 1.44 -13.89 1.23
C GLU A 137 0.51 -15.01 1.64
N SER A 138 -0.77 -14.70 1.83
CA SER A 138 -1.79 -15.73 1.99
C SER A 138 -2.09 -16.40 0.64
N PRO A 139 -2.68 -17.60 0.63
CA PRO A 139 -3.36 -18.09 -0.56
C PRO A 139 -4.53 -17.16 -0.90
N HIS A 140 -4.99 -17.21 -2.15
CA HIS A 140 -6.24 -16.58 -2.52
C HIS A 140 -7.41 -17.17 -1.72
N PHE A 141 -8.37 -16.35 -1.35
CA PHE A 141 -9.57 -16.78 -0.67
C PHE A 141 -10.79 -16.03 -1.15
N GLN A 142 -11.93 -16.73 -1.11
CA GLN A 142 -13.19 -16.14 -1.48
C GLN A 142 -13.63 -15.11 -0.43
N ARG A 143 -13.88 -13.87 -0.88
CA ARG A 143 -14.40 -12.79 -0.05
C ARG A 143 -15.58 -12.14 -0.74
N THR A 144 -16.72 -12.13 -0.05
CA THR A 144 -17.87 -11.34 -0.48
C THR A 144 -17.71 -9.92 0.01
N THR A 145 -17.64 -8.97 -0.92
CA THR A 145 -17.45 -7.55 -0.65
C THR A 145 -18.57 -6.74 -1.29
N ALA A 146 -19.13 -5.81 -0.52
CA ALA A 146 -20.01 -4.78 -1.05
C ALA A 146 -19.16 -3.74 -1.81
N ARG A 147 -19.40 -3.61 -3.12
CA ARG A 147 -18.68 -2.66 -3.98
C ARG A 147 -19.64 -1.65 -4.59
N PRO A 148 -19.27 -0.37 -4.71
CA PRO A 148 -20.05 0.59 -5.47
C PRO A 148 -20.29 0.12 -6.91
N ASN A 149 -21.54 0.12 -7.37
CA ASN A 149 -21.87 -0.29 -8.74
C ASN A 149 -21.06 0.48 -9.83
N PRO A 150 -20.80 1.82 -9.71
CA PRO A 150 -19.94 2.53 -10.66
C PRO A 150 -18.51 1.98 -10.73
N GLN A 151 -17.96 1.51 -9.60
CA GLN A 151 -16.63 0.89 -9.55
C GLN A 151 -16.61 -0.44 -10.30
N LEU A 152 -17.65 -1.26 -10.12
CA LEU A 152 -17.78 -2.54 -10.82
C LEU A 152 -17.90 -2.36 -12.33
N TYR A 153 -18.62 -1.32 -12.77
CA TYR A 153 -18.66 -0.96 -14.17
C TYR A 153 -17.28 -0.52 -14.68
N ALA A 154 -16.58 0.35 -13.94
CA ALA A 154 -15.25 0.81 -14.31
C ALA A 154 -14.23 -0.33 -14.47
N LYS A 155 -14.26 -1.34 -13.58
CA LYS A 155 -13.43 -2.56 -13.70
C LYS A 155 -13.69 -3.34 -15.01
N LYS A 156 -14.92 -3.31 -15.53
CA LYS A 156 -15.32 -4.01 -16.76
C LYS A 156 -14.93 -3.26 -18.04
N LEU A 157 -14.60 -1.97 -17.95
CA LEU A 157 -14.16 -1.18 -19.10
C LEU A 157 -12.79 -1.67 -19.59
N ARG A 158 -12.75 -2.18 -20.82
CA ARG A 158 -11.55 -2.66 -21.53
C ARG A 158 -11.47 -2.01 -22.90
N GLY A 159 -10.30 -2.06 -23.53
CA GLY A 159 -10.05 -1.45 -24.84
C GLY A 159 -9.15 -0.23 -24.76
N ASP A 160 -9.01 0.47 -25.89
CA ASP A 160 -8.25 1.70 -25.97
C ASP A 160 -9.00 2.89 -25.34
N GLU A 161 -8.38 4.07 -25.32
CA GLU A 161 -8.98 5.26 -24.74
C GLU A 161 -10.26 5.72 -25.47
N LYS A 162 -10.38 5.44 -26.78
CA LYS A 162 -11.58 5.75 -27.56
C LYS A 162 -12.73 4.83 -27.18
N ASP A 163 -12.46 3.54 -27.04
CA ASP A 163 -13.44 2.52 -26.60
C ASP A 163 -13.95 2.84 -25.19
N ILE A 164 -13.03 3.16 -24.27
CA ILE A 164 -13.37 3.54 -22.90
C ILE A 164 -14.21 4.82 -22.89
N THR A 165 -13.83 5.84 -23.67
CA THR A 165 -14.59 7.09 -23.77
C THR A 165 -15.99 6.85 -24.34
N LYS A 166 -16.10 6.04 -25.39
CA LYS A 166 -17.40 5.67 -25.98
C LYS A 166 -18.29 4.94 -24.97
N ALA A 167 -17.74 3.96 -24.25
CA ALA A 167 -18.48 3.23 -23.23
C ALA A 167 -18.94 4.15 -22.08
N LEU A 168 -18.09 5.09 -21.63
CA LEU A 168 -18.46 6.09 -20.62
C LEU A 168 -19.55 7.05 -21.10
N ARG A 169 -19.53 7.43 -22.39
CA ARG A 169 -20.62 8.21 -23.00
C ARG A 169 -21.92 7.42 -23.03
N ASP A 170 -21.87 6.19 -23.53
CA ASP A 170 -23.05 5.33 -23.64
C ASP A 170 -23.65 5.03 -22.25
N ILE A 171 -22.82 4.82 -21.21
CA ILE A 171 -23.35 4.58 -19.85
C ILE A 171 -23.98 5.83 -19.24
N SER A 172 -23.49 7.05 -19.55
CA SER A 172 -24.19 8.27 -19.10
C SER A 172 -25.56 8.45 -19.75
N ILE A 173 -25.73 7.99 -20.99
CA ILE A 173 -27.05 7.95 -21.64
C ILE A 173 -27.99 6.97 -20.95
N GLN A 174 -27.48 5.88 -20.37
CA GLN A 174 -28.31 4.83 -19.75
C GLN A 174 -28.58 5.07 -18.27
N ARG A 175 -27.59 5.58 -17.53
CA ARG A 175 -27.58 5.65 -16.05
C ARG A 175 -27.38 7.07 -15.50
N GLY A 176 -27.28 8.06 -16.39
CA GLY A 176 -27.08 9.45 -16.03
C GLY A 176 -25.61 9.88 -16.01
N ILE A 177 -25.37 11.17 -16.24
CA ILE A 177 -24.03 11.79 -16.23
C ILE A 177 -23.30 11.60 -14.89
N PRO A 178 -23.95 11.76 -13.71
CA PRO A 178 -23.28 11.54 -12.43
C PRO A 178 -22.70 10.12 -12.29
N TYR A 179 -23.40 9.12 -12.81
CA TYR A 179 -22.92 7.73 -12.80
C TYR A 179 -21.64 7.56 -13.64
N ALA A 180 -21.63 8.14 -14.84
CA ALA A 180 -20.46 8.08 -15.71
C ALA A 180 -19.25 8.85 -15.14
N ILE A 181 -19.46 9.96 -14.43
CA ILE A 181 -18.40 10.68 -13.70
C ILE A 181 -17.77 9.76 -12.65
N LEU A 182 -18.57 9.10 -11.81
CA LEU A 182 -18.08 8.17 -10.79
C LEU A 182 -17.30 7.01 -11.43
N ALA A 183 -17.82 6.41 -12.51
CA ALA A 183 -17.15 5.34 -13.23
C ALA A 183 -15.83 5.79 -13.86
N ALA A 184 -15.77 7.00 -14.42
CA ALA A 184 -14.56 7.56 -15.01
C ALA A 184 -13.46 7.79 -13.95
N LEU A 185 -13.83 8.30 -12.78
CA LEU A 185 -12.92 8.46 -11.63
C LEU A 185 -12.37 7.11 -11.16
N TYR A 186 -13.24 6.10 -11.01
CA TYR A 186 -12.81 4.74 -10.65
C TYR A 186 -11.93 4.09 -11.73
N LYS A 187 -12.10 4.47 -13.01
CA LYS A 187 -11.22 4.03 -14.11
C LYS A 187 -9.86 4.73 -14.09
N GLY A 188 -9.65 5.71 -13.21
CA GLY A 188 -8.39 6.43 -13.03
C GLY A 188 -8.29 7.75 -13.80
N LYS A 189 -9.37 8.19 -14.46
CA LYS A 189 -9.37 9.45 -15.24
C LYS A 189 -9.25 10.67 -14.33
N ASN A 190 -8.50 11.66 -14.79
CA ASN A 190 -8.39 12.97 -14.15
C ASN A 190 -9.55 13.90 -14.57
N ASP A 191 -9.63 15.05 -13.90
CA ASP A 191 -10.63 16.09 -14.11
C ASP A 191 -10.68 16.58 -15.57
N LYS A 192 -9.53 16.82 -16.21
CA LYS A 192 -9.47 17.23 -17.63
C LYS A 192 -10.01 16.16 -18.57
N GLU A 193 -9.63 14.90 -18.35
CA GLU A 193 -10.10 13.76 -19.14
C GLU A 193 -11.61 13.59 -19.03
N ILE A 194 -12.15 13.71 -17.82
CA ILE A 194 -13.60 13.64 -17.57
C ILE A 194 -14.32 14.76 -18.31
N ILE A 195 -13.84 16.00 -18.19
CA ILE A 195 -14.43 17.14 -18.92
C ILE A 195 -14.43 16.89 -20.43
N ASN A 196 -13.33 16.36 -20.99
CA ASN A 196 -13.21 16.07 -22.41
C ASN A 196 -14.22 15.02 -22.90
N ILE A 197 -14.54 14.01 -22.08
CA ILE A 197 -15.59 13.02 -22.39
C ILE A 197 -16.91 13.71 -22.71
N PHE A 198 -17.29 14.73 -21.94
CA PHE A 198 -18.57 15.43 -22.06
C PHE A 198 -18.51 16.73 -22.87
N SER A 199 -17.36 17.09 -23.45
CA SER A 199 -17.19 18.35 -24.20
C SER A 199 -17.50 18.22 -25.70
N ASP A 200 -17.69 17.00 -26.21
CA ASP A 200 -18.01 16.76 -27.60
C ASP A 200 -19.41 17.30 -27.98
N LYS A 201 -19.46 18.14 -29.02
CA LYS A 201 -20.67 18.86 -29.43
C LYS A 201 -21.80 17.90 -29.84
N GLN A 202 -21.50 16.92 -30.69
CA GLN A 202 -22.50 15.95 -31.16
C GLN A 202 -23.05 15.11 -30.00
N TYR A 203 -22.18 14.77 -29.05
CA TYR A 203 -22.56 14.03 -27.86
C TYR A 203 -23.45 14.85 -26.92
N ARG A 204 -23.14 16.13 -26.70
CA ARG A 204 -23.99 17.05 -25.93
C ARG A 204 -25.37 17.20 -26.57
N GLU A 205 -25.43 17.35 -27.90
CA GLU A 205 -26.68 17.40 -28.65
C GLU A 205 -27.52 16.13 -28.44
N ARG A 206 -26.91 14.95 -28.47
CA ARG A 206 -27.59 13.68 -28.16
C ARG A 206 -28.13 13.62 -26.72
N LEU A 207 -27.37 14.10 -25.74
CA LEU A 207 -27.82 14.15 -24.35
C LEU A 207 -28.96 15.16 -24.15
N MET A 208 -28.88 16.35 -24.76
CA MET A 208 -29.97 17.34 -24.73
C MET A 208 -31.24 16.82 -25.40
N TYR A 209 -31.10 16.09 -26.51
CA TYR A 209 -32.25 15.46 -27.16
C TYR A 209 -32.94 14.43 -26.25
N LYS A 210 -32.16 13.63 -25.51
CA LYS A 210 -32.71 12.57 -24.65
C LYS A 210 -33.26 13.07 -23.32
N PHE A 211 -32.58 14.02 -22.68
CA PHE A 211 -32.84 14.45 -21.30
C PHE A 211 -33.40 15.89 -21.21
N GLY A 212 -33.55 16.57 -22.34
CA GLY A 212 -34.04 17.94 -22.42
C GLY A 212 -32.91 18.98 -22.42
N LYS A 213 -33.26 20.22 -22.79
CA LYS A 213 -32.32 21.33 -22.95
C LYS A 213 -31.63 21.77 -21.65
N ASN A 214 -32.20 21.41 -20.50
CA ASN A 214 -31.69 21.79 -19.17
C ASN A 214 -30.74 20.73 -18.59
N VAL A 215 -30.37 19.69 -19.35
CA VAL A 215 -29.41 18.69 -18.87
C VAL A 215 -28.05 19.35 -18.59
N ARG A 216 -27.51 19.12 -17.39
CA ARG A 216 -26.23 19.70 -16.95
C ARG A 216 -25.06 18.90 -17.52
N PHE A 217 -24.02 19.61 -17.96
CA PHE A 217 -22.75 19.03 -18.40
C PHE A 217 -21.61 19.57 -17.55
N VAL A 218 -20.56 18.77 -17.36
CA VAL A 218 -19.33 19.28 -16.76
C VAL A 218 -18.65 20.22 -17.76
N HIS A 219 -18.30 21.42 -17.31
CA HIS A 219 -17.67 22.44 -18.15
C HIS A 219 -16.36 22.95 -17.55
N PRO A 220 -15.27 23.11 -18.35
CA PRO A 220 -13.98 23.53 -17.81
C PRO A 220 -13.98 24.95 -17.24
N THR A 221 -14.91 25.81 -17.69
CA THR A 221 -15.04 27.19 -17.20
C THR A 221 -16.01 27.34 -16.03
N HIS A 222 -16.77 26.30 -15.67
CA HIS A 222 -17.67 26.33 -14.52
C HIS A 222 -16.88 25.93 -13.28
N GLN A 223 -16.51 26.91 -12.45
CA GLN A 223 -15.65 26.65 -11.29
C GLN A 223 -16.24 25.60 -10.33
N GLU A 224 -17.55 25.60 -10.13
CA GLU A 224 -18.25 24.61 -9.30
C GLU A 224 -18.03 23.17 -9.80
N ASP A 225 -18.09 22.94 -11.12
CA ASP A 225 -17.87 21.61 -11.69
C ASP A 225 -16.43 21.13 -11.49
N VAL A 226 -15.46 22.03 -11.66
CA VAL A 226 -14.04 21.72 -11.47
C VAL A 226 -13.75 21.42 -10.00
N VAL A 227 -14.30 22.22 -9.08
CA VAL A 227 -14.15 21.99 -7.63
C VAL A 227 -14.80 20.68 -7.21
N MET A 228 -16.00 20.39 -7.69
CA MET A 228 -16.71 19.14 -7.43
C MET A 228 -15.90 17.93 -7.94
N LEU A 229 -15.38 17.97 -9.17
CA LEU A 229 -14.54 16.89 -9.71
C LEU A 229 -13.26 16.66 -8.87
N ARG A 230 -12.64 17.74 -8.36
CA ARG A 230 -11.49 17.62 -7.46
C ARG A 230 -11.85 17.00 -6.11
N GLN A 231 -12.98 17.39 -5.53
CA GLN A 231 -13.49 16.79 -4.28
C GLN A 231 -13.83 15.30 -4.47
N LEU A 232 -14.45 14.93 -5.58
CA LEU A 232 -14.71 13.52 -5.90
C LEU A 232 -13.41 12.75 -6.12
N SER A 233 -12.45 13.34 -6.85
CA SER A 233 -11.16 12.72 -7.11
C SER A 233 -10.37 12.46 -5.83
N SER A 234 -10.39 13.36 -4.84
CA SER A 234 -9.67 13.15 -3.58
C SER A 234 -10.28 12.06 -2.69
N ARG A 235 -11.57 11.74 -2.89
CA ARG A 235 -12.27 10.66 -2.18
C ARG A 235 -12.15 9.32 -2.88
N LEU A 236 -12.33 9.31 -4.20
CA LEU A 236 -12.47 8.07 -4.97
C LEU A 236 -11.16 7.55 -5.55
N ARG A 237 -10.06 8.31 -5.44
CA ARG A 237 -8.74 7.92 -5.97
C ARG A 237 -7.67 8.10 -4.90
N VAL A 238 -6.82 7.07 -4.78
CA VAL A 238 -5.60 7.09 -3.97
C VAL A 238 -4.43 7.32 -4.91
N VAL A 239 -3.78 8.47 -4.78
CA VAL A 239 -2.60 8.83 -5.58
C VAL A 239 -1.37 8.44 -4.78
N THR A 240 -0.59 7.51 -5.32
CA THR A 240 0.68 7.06 -4.73
C THR A 240 1.83 7.40 -5.68
N LYS A 241 3.08 7.20 -5.22
CA LYS A 241 4.26 7.34 -6.09
C LYS A 241 4.26 6.37 -7.28
N THR A 242 3.58 5.24 -7.17
CA THR A 242 3.60 4.15 -8.17
C THR A 242 2.37 4.16 -9.09
N GLY A 243 1.40 5.04 -8.84
CA GLY A 243 0.21 5.15 -9.68
C GLY A 243 -1.01 5.67 -8.95
N VAL A 244 -2.13 5.66 -9.67
CA VAL A 244 -3.44 6.07 -9.15
C VAL A 244 -4.34 4.85 -9.06
N TYR A 245 -4.88 4.61 -7.86
CA TYR A 245 -5.71 3.46 -7.56
C TYR A 245 -7.12 3.92 -7.15
N PRO A 246 -8.18 3.15 -7.43
CA PRO A 246 -9.50 3.47 -6.92
C PRO A 246 -9.56 3.30 -5.40
N SER A 247 -10.25 4.21 -4.70
CA SER A 247 -10.59 4.01 -3.29
C SER A 247 -11.63 2.90 -3.15
N TYR A 248 -11.44 2.04 -2.15
CA TYR A 248 -12.34 0.94 -1.82
C TYR A 248 -13.20 1.22 -0.58
N SER A 249 -13.11 2.43 -0.03
CA SER A 249 -13.82 2.84 1.19
C SER A 249 -15.30 3.11 0.90
N ALA A 250 -16.18 2.47 1.68
CA ALA A 250 -17.62 2.71 1.60
C ALA A 250 -17.98 4.13 2.05
N ASP A 251 -17.29 4.66 3.06
CA ASP A 251 -17.50 6.00 3.59
C ASP A 251 -17.07 7.07 2.60
N ASP A 252 -15.95 6.87 1.89
CA ASP A 252 -15.52 7.78 0.83
C ASP A 252 -16.52 7.79 -0.33
N TYR A 253 -17.08 6.62 -0.69
CA TYR A 253 -18.10 6.55 -1.72
C TYR A 253 -19.41 7.23 -1.29
N ASN A 254 -19.87 7.01 -0.07
CA ASN A 254 -21.05 7.71 0.47
C ASN A 254 -20.82 9.22 0.51
N THR A 255 -19.62 9.66 0.90
CA THR A 255 -19.23 11.08 0.86
C THR A 255 -19.22 11.63 -0.57
N ALA A 256 -18.76 10.85 -1.55
CA ALA A 256 -18.79 11.23 -2.96
C ALA A 256 -20.23 11.38 -3.48
N LEU A 257 -21.17 10.53 -3.05
CA LEU A 257 -22.59 10.70 -3.37
C LEU A 257 -23.14 12.00 -2.76
N GLN A 258 -22.77 12.33 -1.52
CA GLN A 258 -23.18 13.59 -0.88
C GLN A 258 -22.60 14.81 -1.60
N ILE A 259 -21.36 14.76 -2.09
CA ILE A 259 -20.77 15.81 -2.92
C ILE A 259 -21.62 16.05 -4.18
N LEU A 260 -22.06 14.98 -4.84
CA LEU A 260 -22.95 15.09 -6.02
C LEU A 260 -24.31 15.70 -5.66
N VAL A 261 -24.87 15.38 -4.49
CA VAL A 261 -26.13 15.97 -4.02
C VAL A 261 -25.99 17.47 -3.74
N ILE A 262 -24.98 17.85 -2.96
CA ILE A 262 -24.71 19.26 -2.59
C ILE A 262 -24.50 20.13 -3.84
N ASN A 263 -23.82 19.59 -4.85
CA ASN A 263 -23.57 20.31 -6.09
C ASN A 263 -24.75 20.23 -7.09
N GLY A 264 -25.91 19.68 -6.71
CA GLY A 264 -27.11 19.63 -7.55
C GLY A 264 -27.02 18.68 -8.76
N TRP A 265 -26.11 17.69 -8.70
CA TRP A 265 -26.00 16.65 -9.72
C TRP A 265 -26.90 15.45 -9.44
N LEU A 266 -27.27 15.25 -8.17
CA LEU A 266 -28.20 14.23 -7.71
C LEU A 266 -29.13 14.84 -6.66
N THR A 267 -30.29 14.23 -6.45
CA THR A 267 -31.16 14.48 -5.31
C THR A 267 -31.05 13.33 -4.30
N GLU A 268 -31.47 13.55 -3.05
CA GLU A 268 -31.60 12.44 -2.09
C GLU A 268 -32.59 11.37 -2.58
N GLU A 269 -33.61 11.78 -3.33
CA GLU A 269 -34.58 10.87 -3.91
C GLU A 269 -33.96 9.95 -4.97
N ASP A 270 -33.04 10.48 -5.79
CA ASP A 270 -32.26 9.68 -6.74
C ASP A 270 -31.44 8.60 -6.01
N LEU A 271 -30.82 8.93 -4.88
CA LEU A 271 -30.04 7.96 -4.10
C LEU A 271 -30.93 6.87 -3.47
N LYS A 272 -32.13 7.23 -3.00
CA LYS A 272 -33.07 6.27 -2.40
C LYS A 272 -33.64 5.30 -3.46
N LYS A 273 -34.05 5.83 -4.61
CA LYS A 273 -34.78 5.09 -5.65
C LYS A 273 -33.86 4.35 -6.62
N ASN A 274 -32.67 4.88 -6.92
CA ASN A 274 -31.87 4.38 -8.02
C ASN A 274 -30.85 3.31 -7.58
N ARG A 275 -31.02 2.09 -8.09
CA ARG A 275 -30.10 0.96 -7.82
C ARG A 275 -28.67 1.21 -8.29
N PHE A 276 -28.46 2.10 -9.27
CA PHE A 276 -27.13 2.34 -9.85
C PHE A 276 -26.15 3.01 -8.88
N TYR A 277 -26.63 3.65 -7.81
CA TYR A 277 -25.76 4.27 -6.79
C TYR A 277 -25.56 3.38 -5.56
N LYS A 278 -26.19 2.20 -5.52
CA LYS A 278 -26.08 1.27 -4.39
C LYS A 278 -24.83 0.40 -4.48
N PHE A 279 -24.51 -0.23 -3.36
CA PHE A 279 -23.50 -1.27 -3.30
C PHE A 279 -24.05 -2.58 -3.84
N GLU A 280 -23.24 -3.30 -4.62
CA GLU A 280 -23.52 -4.66 -5.04
C GLU A 280 -22.59 -5.63 -4.33
N GLN A 281 -23.13 -6.76 -3.90
CA GLN A 281 -22.33 -7.84 -3.35
C GLN A 281 -21.56 -8.49 -4.48
N THR A 282 -20.24 -8.54 -4.34
CA THR A 282 -19.35 -9.18 -5.29
C THR A 282 -18.48 -10.18 -4.58
N THR A 283 -18.38 -11.36 -5.16
CA THR A 283 -17.43 -12.36 -4.72
C THR A 283 -16.12 -12.10 -5.45
N GLU A 284 -15.10 -11.73 -4.69
CA GLU A 284 -13.73 -11.54 -5.17
C GLU A 284 -12.86 -12.68 -4.60
N ASN A 285 -11.69 -12.90 -5.22
CA ASN A 285 -10.72 -13.89 -4.77
C ASN A 285 -9.38 -13.23 -4.38
N PRO A 286 -9.36 -12.29 -3.42
CA PRO A 286 -8.14 -11.60 -3.03
C PRO A 286 -7.14 -12.53 -2.36
N TYR A 287 -5.89 -12.08 -2.30
CA TYR A 287 -4.88 -12.58 -1.38
C TYR A 287 -4.37 -11.42 -0.50
N ILE A 288 -3.77 -11.74 0.64
CA ILE A 288 -3.20 -10.73 1.54
C ILE A 288 -1.70 -10.76 1.44
N ARG A 289 -1.09 -9.59 1.35
CA ARG A 289 0.35 -9.40 1.41
C ARG A 289 0.72 -8.65 2.69
N GLY A 290 1.64 -9.21 3.46
CA GLY A 290 2.32 -8.56 4.57
C GLY A 290 3.77 -8.25 4.21
N VAL A 291 4.23 -7.04 4.50
CA VAL A 291 5.57 -6.57 4.17
C VAL A 291 6.31 -6.24 5.46
N PHE A 292 7.39 -6.96 5.73
CA PHE A 292 8.29 -6.71 6.86
C PHE A 292 9.60 -6.08 6.37
N TYR A 293 10.23 -5.32 7.26
CA TYR A 293 11.58 -4.81 7.02
C TYR A 293 12.61 -5.96 7.03
N GLY A 294 13.50 -6.02 6.04
CA GLY A 294 14.73 -6.82 6.14
C GLY A 294 15.79 -6.11 6.98
N MET A 295 16.70 -6.88 7.58
CA MET A 295 17.78 -6.30 8.40
C MET A 295 18.80 -5.53 7.57
N THR A 296 18.97 -5.86 6.28
CA THR A 296 19.79 -5.08 5.33
C THR A 296 19.38 -3.60 5.31
N GLN A 297 18.08 -3.29 5.43
CA GLN A 297 17.65 -1.90 5.48
C GLN A 297 18.07 -1.17 6.76
N PHE A 298 17.91 -1.80 7.92
CA PHE A 298 18.33 -1.19 9.19
C PHE A 298 19.85 -1.07 9.25
N ALA A 299 20.57 -2.08 8.77
CA ALA A 299 22.01 -2.03 8.63
C ALA A 299 22.46 -0.85 7.77
N GLN A 300 21.85 -0.64 6.59
CA GLN A 300 22.14 0.53 5.76
C GLN A 300 21.80 1.86 6.44
N LYS A 301 20.72 1.91 7.25
CA LYS A 301 20.33 3.11 8.00
C LYS A 301 21.33 3.46 9.11
N TYR A 302 21.90 2.46 9.78
CA TYR A 302 22.74 2.65 10.96
C TYR A 302 24.24 2.58 10.68
N ALA A 303 24.64 2.14 9.48
CA ALA A 303 26.02 2.10 9.04
C ALA A 303 26.62 3.50 8.92
N ASP A 304 27.84 3.65 9.45
CA ASP A 304 28.63 4.89 9.40
C ASP A 304 28.80 5.38 7.96
N GLU A 305 28.61 6.68 7.75
CA GLU A 305 28.74 7.33 6.44
C GLU A 305 30.18 7.34 5.92
N ASN A 306 31.16 7.23 6.80
CA ASN A 306 32.59 7.23 6.45
C ASN A 306 33.03 5.91 5.79
N TYR A 307 32.25 4.84 5.93
CA TYR A 307 32.54 3.56 5.27
C TYR A 307 31.95 3.57 3.85
N LEU A 308 32.84 3.76 2.85
CA LEU A 308 32.48 3.95 1.45
C LEU A 308 32.10 2.64 0.74
N ASP A 309 31.37 2.78 -0.37
CA ASP A 309 30.96 1.72 -1.31
C ASP A 309 32.18 1.20 -2.11
N PRO A 310 32.29 -0.09 -2.50
CA PRO A 310 31.32 -1.19 -2.37
C PRO A 310 31.40 -2.03 -1.08
N ALA A 311 32.48 -1.93 -0.32
CA ALA A 311 32.74 -2.81 0.84
C ALA A 311 31.64 -2.76 1.90
N ARG A 312 31.05 -1.57 2.13
CA ARG A 312 29.87 -1.38 2.99
C ARG A 312 28.69 -2.24 2.55
N SER A 313 28.33 -2.11 1.29
CA SER A 313 27.14 -2.74 0.72
C SER A 313 27.32 -4.25 0.67
N GLU A 314 28.50 -4.73 0.26
CA GLU A 314 28.83 -6.15 0.20
C GLU A 314 28.77 -6.82 1.58
N TYR A 315 29.38 -6.22 2.61
CA TYR A 315 29.31 -6.75 3.98
C TYR A 315 27.86 -6.83 4.49
N ILE A 316 27.10 -5.74 4.33
CA ILE A 316 25.72 -5.69 4.81
C ILE A 316 24.86 -6.74 4.12
N PHE A 317 24.98 -6.90 2.80
CA PHE A 317 24.28 -7.95 2.08
C PHE A 317 24.71 -9.33 2.54
N GLY A 318 26.00 -9.65 2.48
CA GLY A 318 26.50 -10.98 2.84
C GLY A 318 26.16 -11.38 4.28
N LYS A 319 26.06 -10.43 5.21
CA LYS A 319 25.73 -10.72 6.61
C LYS A 319 24.23 -10.79 6.90
N TYR A 320 23.43 -9.88 6.34
CA TYR A 320 22.04 -9.70 6.75
C TYR A 320 21.01 -10.14 5.70
N GLU A 321 21.41 -10.67 4.54
CA GLU A 321 20.49 -11.00 3.44
C GLU A 321 19.42 -12.06 3.76
N ASN A 322 19.68 -12.90 4.77
CA ASN A 322 18.73 -13.92 5.22
C ASN A 322 18.02 -13.54 6.54
N ILE A 323 18.20 -12.31 7.01
CA ILE A 323 17.70 -11.88 8.32
C ILE A 323 16.57 -10.87 8.13
N ALA A 324 15.39 -11.24 8.62
CA ALA A 324 14.22 -10.38 8.65
C ALA A 324 14.05 -9.74 10.03
N SER A 325 13.36 -8.59 10.08
CA SER A 325 12.92 -7.94 11.30
C SER A 325 11.46 -8.26 11.57
N SER A 326 11.07 -8.30 12.85
CA SER A 326 9.65 -8.35 13.25
C SER A 326 8.88 -7.04 12.98
N ARG A 327 9.53 -5.98 12.49
CA ARG A 327 8.86 -4.72 12.19
C ARG A 327 8.06 -4.80 10.89
N LEU A 328 6.72 -4.76 11.01
CA LEU A 328 5.80 -4.69 9.88
C LEU A 328 5.81 -3.29 9.25
N LEU A 329 6.02 -3.22 7.94
CA LEU A 329 5.87 -2.00 7.15
C LEU A 329 4.41 -1.72 6.81
N THR A 330 3.72 -2.74 6.27
CA THR A 330 2.31 -2.67 5.88
C THR A 330 1.72 -4.07 5.67
N ALA A 331 0.40 -4.16 5.73
CA ALA A 331 -0.36 -5.32 5.28
C ALA A 331 -1.57 -4.83 4.47
N PHE A 332 -1.89 -5.49 3.37
CA PHE A 332 -3.03 -5.10 2.55
C PHE A 332 -3.57 -6.29 1.76
N MET A 333 -4.86 -6.21 1.41
CA MET A 333 -5.46 -7.13 0.46
C MET A 333 -5.21 -6.66 -0.96
N VAL A 334 -4.75 -7.59 -1.80
CA VAL A 334 -4.63 -7.42 -3.23
C VAL A 334 -5.87 -8.04 -3.87
N PHE A 335 -6.58 -7.23 -4.66
CA PHE A 335 -7.74 -7.63 -5.45
C PHE A 335 -7.32 -7.65 -6.92
N ASP A 336 -7.38 -8.82 -7.55
CA ASP A 336 -7.12 -8.98 -8.98
C ASP A 336 -8.23 -8.38 -9.87
#